data_AF-A0A1X3J3H7-F1
#
_entry.id   AF-A0A1X3J3H7-F1
#
_cell.length_a   1.000
_cell.length_b   1.000
_cell.length_c   1.000
_cell.angle_alpha   90.00
_cell.angle_beta   90.00
_cell.angle_gamma   90.00
#
_symmetry.space_group_name_H-M   'P 1'
#
loop_
_entity.id
_entity.type
_entity.pdbx_description
1 polymer ?
#
loop_
_entity_poly.entity_id
_entity_poly.type
_entity_poly.pdbx_seq_one_letter_code
_entity_poly.pdbx_strand_id
1 'polypeptide(L)'
;RRNEPDTELLPGAILRLTCAEWWKRKLWLLRCEWREEQLRAACLVSRKTSPYLSQDALSEFRAQREKTRDFLKSFMLENEDGFTIDLETVYYAGVSNPVHRKAEMMATMKGLELLAEARGDRAVFLTVTCPSKYHATTENGHPNPKWNGATMRDSSDYLVNTFFAAVRKKLNRNGLRWYGIRTAEPHHEGTVHWHMMVFAHPEEIDSIVAITRDIAIQEDRHELGNDITPRFKAEYVDGSKGTPTSYIATYIGKNLYSRAVDGIDPKTGKPRVDHETGKSMAESVERAIGWARLHRVRQFQFFGIPSRQVWRELRRLASQMARNPEGPQRLKDDAMDAVLAAADAGCFATYIEKQGGVLVPRKDYLIRTAYDLADELNDYGEQGVQIYGIWSPLIGESSRVCTHPDNWKLVRRKPEAEDSARENGFDLQGGPAAPWTRGNNCPRVLETDNNGTEQPEERPAPWPQLPDGVEVNEWMRSLKRHERRALMRSLRDKQAKNSSDEMQSWTQSRKQQRPLPDNHELLAKEWRESAES
;
A
#
# COMPACT_ATOMS: atom_id res chain seq x y z
N ARG A 1 20.17 -12.39 -19.41
CA ARG A 1 21.12 -12.84 -18.36
C ARG A 1 20.38 -12.72 -17.04
N ARG A 2 20.16 -13.82 -16.31
CA ARG A 2 19.72 -13.73 -14.90
C ARG A 2 20.97 -13.35 -14.11
N ASN A 3 20.91 -12.25 -13.37
CA ASN A 3 21.94 -11.93 -12.40
C ASN A 3 22.03 -13.08 -11.39
N GLU A 4 23.21 -13.32 -10.83
CA GLU A 4 23.36 -14.27 -9.73
C GLU A 4 22.42 -13.88 -8.58
N PRO A 5 21.79 -14.86 -7.91
CA PRO A 5 20.88 -14.57 -6.82
C PRO A 5 21.65 -13.91 -5.68
N ASP A 6 21.08 -12.84 -5.14
CA ASP A 6 21.61 -12.17 -3.96
C ASP A 6 21.59 -13.15 -2.78
N THR A 7 22.78 -13.57 -2.35
CA THR A 7 22.96 -14.58 -1.31
C THR A 7 22.43 -14.12 0.04
N GLU A 8 22.36 -12.82 0.29
CA GLU A 8 21.82 -12.26 1.54
C GLU A 8 20.30 -12.43 1.64
N LEU A 9 19.59 -12.52 0.49
CA LEU A 9 18.13 -12.70 0.45
C LEU A 9 17.70 -14.17 0.46
N LEU A 10 18.62 -15.11 0.31
CA LEU A 10 18.31 -16.55 0.25
C LEU A 10 17.69 -17.09 1.54
N PRO A 11 18.19 -16.78 2.76
CA PRO A 11 17.63 -17.30 4.00
C PRO A 11 16.15 -16.92 4.15
N GLY A 12 15.81 -15.64 3.98
CA GLY A 12 14.43 -15.15 4.07
C GLY A 12 13.51 -15.74 3.00
N ALA A 13 14.02 -15.96 1.78
CA ALA A 13 13.29 -16.65 0.73
C ALA A 13 12.98 -18.11 1.11
N ILE A 14 13.94 -18.86 1.65
CA ILE A 14 13.74 -20.25 2.11
C ILE A 14 12.73 -20.30 3.26
N LEU A 15 12.82 -19.39 4.23
CA LEU A 15 11.86 -19.31 5.33
C LEU A 15 10.43 -19.06 4.82
N ARG A 16 10.23 -18.14 3.88
CA ARG A 16 8.93 -17.94 3.22
C ARG A 16 8.42 -19.19 2.49
N LEU A 17 9.29 -19.93 1.81
CA LEU A 17 8.91 -21.17 1.12
C LEU A 17 8.40 -22.25 2.08
N THR A 18 8.88 -22.26 3.33
CA THR A 18 8.42 -23.20 4.37
C THR A 18 7.28 -22.66 5.24
N CYS A 19 6.94 -21.38 5.11
CA CYS A 19 5.94 -20.72 5.94
C CYS A 19 4.51 -20.95 5.41
N ALA A 20 3.72 -21.76 6.12
CA ALA A 20 2.34 -22.07 5.75
C ALA A 20 1.44 -20.82 5.69
N GLU A 21 1.60 -19.88 6.61
CA GLU A 21 0.82 -18.64 6.63
C GLU A 21 1.15 -17.72 5.46
N TRP A 22 2.41 -17.69 5.04
CA TRP A 22 2.82 -16.96 3.85
C TRP A 22 2.13 -17.53 2.60
N TRP A 23 2.18 -18.85 2.42
CA TRP A 23 1.50 -19.52 1.31
C TRP A 23 -0.02 -19.37 1.35
N LYS A 24 -0.64 -19.48 2.53
CA LYS A 24 -2.07 -19.23 2.69
C LYS A 24 -2.45 -17.84 2.20
N ARG A 25 -1.69 -16.80 2.57
CA ARG A 25 -1.94 -15.43 2.09
C ARG A 25 -1.80 -15.31 0.58
N LYS A 26 -0.76 -15.91 -0.01
CA LYS A 26 -0.54 -15.86 -1.47
C LYS A 26 -1.61 -16.61 -2.26
N LEU A 27 -1.94 -17.83 -1.84
CA LEU A 27 -2.97 -18.66 -2.48
C LEU A 27 -4.37 -18.07 -2.30
N TRP A 28 -4.66 -17.46 -1.15
CA TRP A 28 -5.94 -16.78 -0.92
C TRP A 28 -6.12 -15.61 -1.90
N LEU A 29 -5.08 -14.78 -2.07
CA LEU A 29 -5.13 -13.68 -3.04
C LEU A 29 -5.36 -14.19 -4.46
N LEU A 30 -4.62 -15.22 -4.89
CA LEU A 30 -4.79 -15.82 -6.22
C LEU A 30 -6.20 -16.41 -6.40
N ARG A 31 -6.75 -17.07 -5.38
CA ARG A 31 -8.13 -17.58 -5.38
C ARG A 31 -9.12 -16.43 -5.61
N CYS A 32 -9.02 -15.35 -4.85
CA CYS A 32 -9.95 -14.22 -4.96
C CYS A 32 -9.86 -13.56 -6.34
N GLU A 33 -8.64 -13.35 -6.87
CA GLU A 33 -8.45 -12.81 -8.21
C GLU A 33 -9.04 -13.73 -9.29
N TRP A 34 -8.71 -15.03 -9.27
CA TRP A 34 -9.21 -15.98 -10.26
C TRP A 34 -10.72 -16.17 -10.19
N ARG A 35 -11.30 -16.17 -8.97
CA ARG A 35 -12.75 -16.25 -8.80
C ARG A 35 -13.43 -15.05 -9.45
N GLU A 36 -12.89 -13.85 -9.27
CA GLU A 36 -13.44 -12.64 -9.88
C GLU A 36 -13.32 -12.67 -11.41
N GLU A 37 -12.17 -13.07 -11.95
CA GLU A 37 -11.99 -13.17 -13.40
C GLU A 37 -12.91 -14.22 -14.03
N GLN A 38 -13.21 -15.34 -13.34
CA GLN A 38 -14.20 -16.32 -13.78
C GLN A 38 -15.62 -15.74 -13.80
N LEU A 39 -15.99 -14.97 -12.78
CA LEU A 39 -17.30 -14.31 -12.72
C LEU A 39 -17.43 -13.24 -13.81
N ARG A 40 -16.34 -12.53 -14.11
CA ARG A 40 -16.26 -11.60 -15.25
C ARG A 40 -16.39 -12.31 -16.59
N ALA A 41 -15.71 -13.44 -16.77
CA ALA A 41 -15.85 -14.28 -17.97
C ALA A 41 -17.30 -14.76 -18.17
N ALA A 42 -17.98 -15.10 -17.08
CA ALA A 42 -19.39 -15.47 -17.05
C ALA A 42 -20.35 -14.27 -17.18
N CYS A 43 -19.85 -13.06 -17.45
CA CYS A 43 -20.62 -11.82 -17.57
C CYS A 43 -21.39 -11.42 -16.29
N LEU A 44 -21.03 -11.98 -15.13
CA LEU A 44 -21.61 -11.65 -13.83
C LEU A 44 -21.03 -10.36 -13.23
N VAL A 45 -19.91 -9.89 -13.79
CA VAL A 45 -19.38 -8.54 -13.60
C VAL A 45 -19.66 -7.74 -14.86
N SER A 46 -20.74 -6.96 -14.83
CA SER A 46 -21.23 -6.21 -15.99
C SER A 46 -22.15 -5.09 -15.52
N ARG A 47 -22.45 -4.14 -16.42
CA ARG A 47 -23.39 -3.05 -16.15
C ARG A 47 -24.76 -3.55 -15.70
N LYS A 48 -25.24 -4.67 -16.28
CA LYS A 48 -26.58 -5.22 -16.01
C LYS A 48 -26.66 -6.05 -14.73
N THR A 49 -25.59 -6.75 -14.37
CA THR A 49 -25.62 -7.72 -13.26
C THR A 49 -24.98 -7.15 -12.00
N SER A 50 -23.69 -6.85 -12.05
CA SER A 50 -22.93 -6.34 -10.90
C SER A 50 -21.77 -5.49 -11.41
N PRO A 51 -21.92 -4.15 -11.44
CA PRO A 51 -20.88 -3.30 -11.99
C PRO A 51 -19.65 -3.24 -11.08
N TYR A 52 -18.48 -3.07 -11.72
CA TYR A 52 -17.13 -2.92 -11.15
C TYR A 52 -16.57 -4.15 -10.42
N LEU A 53 -17.41 -4.87 -9.70
CA LEU A 53 -17.04 -5.96 -8.81
C LEU A 53 -18.23 -6.92 -8.67
N SER A 54 -17.98 -8.22 -8.63
CA SER A 54 -19.00 -9.23 -8.36
C SER A 54 -19.63 -9.08 -6.97
N GLN A 55 -20.83 -9.64 -6.79
CA GLN A 55 -21.51 -9.62 -5.49
C GLN A 55 -20.77 -10.49 -4.45
N ASP A 56 -20.14 -11.58 -4.90
CA ASP A 56 -19.29 -12.45 -4.07
C ASP A 56 -18.11 -11.65 -3.49
N ALA A 57 -17.36 -10.96 -4.36
CA ALA A 57 -16.20 -10.18 -3.95
C ALA A 57 -16.58 -8.95 -3.09
N LEU A 58 -17.74 -8.32 -3.35
CA LEU A 58 -18.25 -7.24 -2.50
C LEU A 58 -18.57 -7.73 -1.08
N SER A 59 -19.18 -8.91 -0.98
CA SER A 59 -19.53 -9.52 0.32
C SER A 59 -18.27 -9.89 1.09
N GLU A 60 -17.26 -10.45 0.42
CA GLU A 60 -15.96 -10.74 1.01
C GLU A 60 -15.23 -9.47 1.46
N PHE A 61 -15.29 -8.40 0.66
CA PHE A 61 -14.73 -7.09 1.01
C PHE A 61 -15.35 -6.51 2.29
N ARG A 62 -16.69 -6.59 2.43
CA ARG A 62 -17.40 -6.13 3.64
C ARG A 62 -17.01 -6.95 4.87
N ALA A 63 -17.02 -8.28 4.75
CA ALA A 63 -16.61 -9.17 5.83
C ALA A 63 -15.14 -8.94 6.26
N GLN A 64 -14.26 -8.64 5.31
CA GLN A 64 -12.87 -8.30 5.63
C GLN A 64 -12.75 -6.97 6.38
N ARG A 65 -13.58 -5.97 6.06
CA ARG A 65 -13.61 -4.69 6.80
C ARG A 65 -14.09 -4.86 8.23
N GLU A 66 -15.08 -5.72 8.46
CA GLU A 66 -15.55 -6.07 9.80
C GLU A 66 -14.45 -6.74 10.62
N LYS A 67 -13.79 -7.76 10.05
CA LYS A 67 -12.64 -8.42 10.70
C LYS A 67 -11.51 -7.45 11.03
N THR A 68 -11.20 -6.53 10.11
CA THR A 68 -10.20 -5.48 10.36
C THR A 68 -10.64 -4.57 11.51
N ARG A 69 -11.90 -4.14 11.56
CA ARG A 69 -12.42 -3.33 12.66
C ARG A 69 -12.31 -4.06 14.01
N ASP A 70 -12.71 -5.33 14.04
CA ASP A 70 -12.68 -6.12 15.27
C ASP A 70 -11.25 -6.38 15.74
N PHE A 71 -10.31 -6.56 14.79
CA PHE A 71 -8.87 -6.56 15.07
C PHE A 71 -8.43 -5.23 15.68
N LEU A 72 -8.73 -4.09 15.04
CA LEU A 72 -8.32 -2.77 15.55
C LEU A 72 -8.82 -2.50 16.98
N LYS A 73 -10.04 -2.95 17.31
CA LYS A 73 -10.64 -2.82 18.66
C LYS A 73 -10.00 -3.72 19.71
N SER A 74 -9.37 -4.81 19.29
CA SER A 74 -8.79 -5.82 20.17
C SER A 74 -7.35 -5.52 20.58
N PHE A 75 -6.73 -4.47 20.02
CA PHE A 75 -5.31 -4.17 20.20
C PHE A 75 -5.06 -2.70 20.54
N MET A 76 -3.94 -2.48 21.21
CA MET A 76 -3.36 -1.21 21.64
C MET A 76 -1.94 -1.10 21.08
N LEU A 77 -1.41 0.11 21.03
CA LEU A 77 0.01 0.36 20.84
C LEU A 77 0.61 0.82 22.17
N GLU A 78 1.76 0.26 22.55
CA GLU A 78 2.51 0.61 23.75
C GLU A 78 3.90 1.11 23.35
N ASN A 79 4.35 2.24 23.89
CA ASN A 79 5.69 2.76 23.68
C ASN A 79 6.68 2.22 24.75
N GLU A 80 7.95 2.64 24.68
CA GLU A 80 8.98 2.19 25.64
C GLU A 80 8.72 2.66 27.09
N ASP A 81 7.98 3.76 27.28
CA ASP A 81 7.63 4.33 28.58
C ASP A 81 6.35 3.71 29.19
N GLY A 82 5.74 2.72 28.52
CA GLY A 82 4.50 2.08 28.94
C GLY A 82 3.23 2.89 28.67
N PHE A 83 3.33 4.00 27.91
CA PHE A 83 2.17 4.74 27.44
C PHE A 83 1.42 3.93 26.38
N THR A 84 0.12 3.75 26.59
CA THR A 84 -0.74 2.98 25.68
C THR A 84 -1.75 3.86 24.94
N ILE A 85 -1.95 3.60 23.65
CA ILE A 85 -2.95 4.24 22.81
C ILE A 85 -3.77 3.21 22.03
N ASP A 86 -5.07 3.46 21.85
CA ASP A 86 -5.94 2.60 21.06
C ASP A 86 -5.45 2.48 19.61
N LEU A 87 -5.30 1.24 19.12
CA LEU A 87 -4.90 1.00 17.73
C LEU A 87 -5.95 1.54 16.74
N GLU A 88 -7.24 1.46 17.08
CA GLU A 88 -8.32 2.01 16.27
C GLU A 88 -8.16 3.53 16.07
N THR A 89 -7.87 4.26 17.14
CA THR A 89 -7.64 5.71 17.11
C THR A 89 -6.45 6.07 16.22
N VAL A 90 -5.31 5.38 16.40
CA VAL A 90 -4.11 5.62 15.59
C VAL A 90 -4.35 5.29 14.11
N TYR A 91 -5.03 4.18 13.83
CA TYR A 91 -5.34 3.76 12.48
C TYR A 91 -6.18 4.80 11.72
N TYR A 92 -7.22 5.35 12.37
CA TYR A 92 -8.07 6.36 11.75
C TYR A 92 -7.47 7.79 11.77
N ALA A 93 -6.51 8.08 12.63
CA ALA A 93 -5.72 9.31 12.56
C ALA A 93 -4.77 9.32 11.34
N GLY A 94 -4.38 8.13 10.84
CA GLY A 94 -3.43 7.99 9.75
C GLY A 94 -3.90 8.56 8.39
N VAL A 95 -2.93 8.74 7.50
CA VAL A 95 -3.13 9.22 6.11
C VAL A 95 -3.87 8.22 5.20
N SER A 96 -4.06 6.99 5.68
CA SER A 96 -4.86 5.96 5.01
C SER A 96 -6.36 6.15 5.22
N ASN A 97 -6.77 6.98 6.19
CA ASN A 97 -8.17 7.36 6.37
C ASN A 97 -8.67 8.07 5.10
N PRO A 98 -9.79 7.62 4.50
CA PRO A 98 -10.36 8.25 3.31
C PRO A 98 -10.60 9.76 3.44
N VAL A 99 -10.97 10.26 4.62
CA VAL A 99 -11.19 11.70 4.84
C VAL A 99 -9.88 12.48 4.70
N HIS A 100 -8.83 12.05 5.41
CA HIS A 100 -7.51 12.69 5.36
C HIS A 100 -6.89 12.56 3.96
N ARG A 101 -7.02 11.38 3.35
CA ARG A 101 -6.52 11.13 2.00
C ARG A 101 -7.21 12.02 0.97
N LYS A 102 -8.53 12.25 1.09
CA LYS A 102 -9.27 13.19 0.24
C LYS A 102 -8.75 14.61 0.44
N ALA A 103 -8.65 15.06 1.69
CA ALA A 103 -8.19 16.41 2.01
C ALA A 103 -6.79 16.68 1.44
N GLU A 104 -5.84 15.77 1.64
CA GLU A 104 -4.49 15.89 1.10
C GLU A 104 -4.49 15.93 -0.44
N MET A 105 -5.29 15.09 -1.09
CA MET A 105 -5.40 15.08 -2.55
C MET A 105 -5.99 16.37 -3.11
N MET A 106 -7.05 16.89 -2.48
CA MET A 106 -7.67 18.15 -2.89
C MET A 106 -6.72 19.33 -2.66
N ALA A 107 -6.02 19.37 -1.52
CA ALA A 107 -5.02 20.39 -1.24
C ALA A 107 -3.85 20.33 -2.23
N THR A 108 -3.37 19.12 -2.57
CA THR A 108 -2.34 18.93 -3.59
C THR A 108 -2.81 19.46 -4.94
N MET A 109 -4.02 19.08 -5.36
CA MET A 109 -4.60 19.48 -6.64
C MET A 109 -4.78 21.00 -6.74
N LYS A 110 -5.29 21.64 -5.69
CA LYS A 110 -5.39 23.10 -5.62
C LYS A 110 -4.01 23.77 -5.65
N GLY A 111 -3.00 23.17 -5.01
CA GLY A 111 -1.62 23.62 -5.11
C GLY A 111 -1.09 23.60 -6.54
N LEU A 112 -1.41 22.55 -7.32
CA LEU A 112 -1.02 22.47 -8.74
C LEU A 112 -1.75 23.48 -9.62
N GLU A 113 -3.03 23.73 -9.34
CA GLU A 113 -3.82 24.76 -10.02
C GLU A 113 -3.21 26.14 -9.82
N LEU A 114 -2.92 26.54 -8.58
CA LEU A 114 -2.31 27.84 -8.27
C LEU A 114 -0.92 27.98 -8.90
N LEU A 115 -0.12 26.90 -8.92
CA LEU A 115 1.18 26.90 -9.58
C LEU A 115 1.06 27.02 -11.09
N ALA A 116 0.07 26.35 -11.70
CA ALA A 116 -0.17 26.47 -13.12
C ALA A 116 -0.58 27.91 -13.49
N GLU A 117 -1.48 28.51 -12.71
CA GLU A 117 -1.88 29.91 -12.87
C GLU A 117 -0.67 30.86 -12.77
N ALA A 118 0.17 30.71 -11.75
CA ALA A 118 1.36 31.54 -11.56
C ALA A 118 2.39 31.38 -12.69
N ARG A 119 2.46 30.19 -13.31
CA ARG A 119 3.37 29.88 -14.41
C ARG A 119 2.79 30.18 -15.80
N GLY A 120 1.50 30.50 -15.88
CA GLY A 120 0.78 30.59 -17.16
C GLY A 120 0.59 29.23 -17.86
N ASP A 121 0.75 28.11 -17.16
CA ASP A 121 0.56 26.77 -17.70
C ASP A 121 -0.94 26.50 -17.95
N ARG A 122 -1.24 25.74 -19.01
CA ARG A 122 -2.61 25.35 -19.35
C ARG A 122 -2.93 23.96 -18.81
N ALA A 123 -4.22 23.71 -18.58
CA ALA A 123 -4.72 22.43 -18.09
C ALA A 123 -5.55 21.69 -19.15
N VAL A 124 -5.35 20.39 -19.25
CA VAL A 124 -6.14 19.49 -20.10
C VAL A 124 -6.53 18.23 -19.33
N PHE A 125 -7.79 17.83 -19.48
CA PHE A 125 -8.33 16.60 -18.93
C PHE A 125 -8.31 15.51 -20.01
N LEU A 126 -7.59 14.42 -19.75
CA LEU A 126 -7.45 13.30 -20.68
C LEU A 126 -8.18 12.07 -20.14
N THR A 127 -8.93 11.40 -21.00
CA THR A 127 -9.51 10.08 -20.73
C THR A 127 -8.85 9.07 -21.66
N VAL A 128 -8.37 7.96 -21.10
CA VAL A 128 -7.67 6.89 -21.83
C VAL A 128 -8.28 5.55 -21.47
N THR A 129 -8.79 4.86 -22.47
CA THR A 129 -9.43 3.54 -22.35
C THR A 129 -8.52 2.46 -22.93
N CYS A 130 -8.72 1.20 -22.51
CA CYS A 130 -8.00 0.06 -23.10
C CYS A 130 -8.62 -0.37 -24.45
N PRO A 131 -7.90 -1.12 -25.30
CA PRO A 131 -8.51 -1.77 -26.46
C PRO A 131 -9.63 -2.73 -26.13
N SER A 132 -10.56 -2.93 -27.07
CA SER A 132 -11.74 -3.79 -26.88
C SER A 132 -11.40 -5.19 -26.40
N LYS A 133 -10.23 -5.73 -26.78
CA LYS A 133 -9.76 -7.05 -26.31
C LYS A 133 -9.58 -7.19 -24.81
N TYR A 134 -9.50 -6.07 -24.07
CA TYR A 134 -9.44 -6.05 -22.61
C TYR A 134 -10.81 -6.01 -21.95
N HIS A 135 -11.90 -5.75 -22.67
CA HIS A 135 -13.25 -5.56 -22.11
C HIS A 135 -14.07 -6.84 -22.25
N ALA A 136 -14.45 -7.47 -21.13
CA ALA A 136 -15.17 -8.75 -21.14
C ALA A 136 -16.62 -8.67 -21.64
N THR A 137 -17.29 -7.54 -21.38
CA THR A 137 -18.67 -7.30 -21.82
C THR A 137 -18.80 -5.98 -22.56
N THR A 138 -19.79 -5.89 -23.45
CA THR A 138 -20.21 -4.63 -24.07
C THR A 138 -20.99 -3.77 -23.08
N GLU A 139 -21.29 -2.52 -23.43
CA GLU A 139 -22.10 -1.59 -22.63
C GLU A 139 -23.48 -2.16 -22.26
N ASN A 140 -24.03 -3.01 -23.16
CA ASN A 140 -25.28 -3.72 -22.95
C ASN A 140 -25.14 -4.97 -22.06
N GLY A 141 -23.97 -5.22 -21.47
CA GLY A 141 -23.71 -6.36 -20.60
C GLY A 141 -23.62 -7.71 -21.30
N HIS A 142 -23.60 -7.75 -22.64
CA HIS A 142 -23.42 -8.98 -23.41
C HIS A 142 -21.92 -9.32 -23.54
N PRO A 143 -21.56 -10.61 -23.68
CA PRO A 143 -20.17 -11.01 -23.93
C PRO A 143 -19.58 -10.24 -25.12
N ASN A 144 -18.36 -9.72 -24.96
CA ASN A 144 -17.65 -9.07 -26.05
C ASN A 144 -16.87 -10.13 -26.87
N PRO A 145 -17.18 -10.34 -28.17
CA PRO A 145 -16.50 -11.33 -28.98
C PRO A 145 -15.02 -11.01 -29.24
N LYS A 146 -14.59 -9.76 -29.02
CA LYS A 146 -13.19 -9.34 -29.16
C LYS A 146 -12.36 -9.62 -27.91
N TRP A 147 -12.99 -9.90 -26.76
CA TRP A 147 -12.29 -10.14 -25.52
C TRP A 147 -11.43 -11.39 -25.61
N ASN A 148 -10.16 -11.28 -25.26
CA ASN A 148 -9.18 -12.36 -25.41
C ASN A 148 -8.87 -13.10 -24.10
N GLY A 149 -9.70 -12.92 -23.07
CA GLY A 149 -9.44 -13.47 -21.73
C GLY A 149 -8.51 -12.61 -20.86
N ALA A 150 -8.10 -11.41 -21.31
CA ALA A 150 -7.29 -10.51 -20.52
C ALA A 150 -7.95 -10.17 -19.18
N THR A 151 -7.18 -10.29 -18.11
CA THR A 151 -7.59 -10.00 -16.73
C THR A 151 -7.68 -8.50 -16.48
N MET A 152 -8.31 -8.08 -15.38
CA MET A 152 -8.26 -6.68 -14.95
C MET A 152 -6.81 -6.22 -14.73
N ARG A 153 -5.93 -7.13 -14.27
CA ARG A 153 -4.51 -6.81 -14.05
C ARG A 153 -3.79 -6.53 -15.37
N ASP A 154 -4.08 -7.30 -16.41
CA ASP A 154 -3.52 -7.07 -17.74
C ASP A 154 -3.92 -5.69 -18.29
N SER A 155 -5.16 -5.25 -18.07
CA SER A 155 -5.60 -3.89 -18.46
C SER A 155 -4.85 -2.78 -17.70
N SER A 156 -4.61 -2.98 -16.40
CA SER A 156 -3.79 -2.06 -15.58
C SER A 156 -2.35 -2.00 -16.09
N ASP A 157 -1.78 -3.16 -16.40
CA ASP A 157 -0.39 -3.29 -16.82
C ASP A 157 -0.17 -2.73 -18.23
N TYR A 158 -1.14 -2.88 -19.13
CA TYR A 158 -1.16 -2.21 -20.43
C TYR A 158 -1.05 -0.68 -20.28
N LEU A 159 -1.89 -0.07 -19.45
CA LEU A 159 -1.88 1.38 -19.27
C LEU A 159 -0.55 1.89 -18.67
N VAL A 160 0.04 1.16 -17.72
CA VAL A 160 1.32 1.54 -17.08
C VAL A 160 2.53 1.27 -17.96
N ASN A 161 2.68 0.03 -18.42
CA ASN A 161 3.91 -0.49 -19.02
C ASN A 161 3.97 -0.29 -20.53
N THR A 162 2.83 -0.16 -21.20
CA THR A 162 2.75 0.07 -22.65
C THR A 162 2.44 1.54 -22.92
N PHE A 163 1.23 2.01 -22.59
CA PHE A 163 0.77 3.36 -22.91
C PHE A 163 1.61 4.44 -22.23
N PHE A 164 1.62 4.49 -20.90
CA PHE A 164 2.26 5.60 -20.17
C PHE A 164 3.79 5.57 -20.25
N ALA A 165 4.38 4.39 -20.37
CA ALA A 165 5.81 4.25 -20.62
C ALA A 165 6.20 4.81 -22.00
N ALA A 166 5.41 4.50 -23.04
CA ALA A 166 5.63 5.04 -24.39
C ALA A 166 5.45 6.57 -24.44
N VAL A 167 4.39 7.10 -23.80
CA VAL A 167 4.16 8.56 -23.69
C VAL A 167 5.36 9.23 -23.03
N ARG A 168 5.75 8.81 -21.82
CA ARG A 168 6.90 9.41 -21.11
C ARG A 168 8.18 9.34 -21.92
N LYS A 169 8.44 8.21 -22.60
CA LYS A 169 9.63 8.03 -23.45
C LYS A 169 9.62 8.99 -24.64
N LYS A 170 8.48 9.17 -25.30
CA LYS A 170 8.34 10.06 -26.45
C LYS A 170 8.42 11.53 -26.04
N LEU A 171 7.75 11.93 -24.96
CA LEU A 171 7.83 13.30 -24.42
C LEU A 171 9.28 13.66 -24.06
N ASN A 172 9.98 12.77 -23.34
CA ASN A 172 11.39 13.01 -22.97
C ASN A 172 12.32 13.17 -24.18
N ARG A 173 12.11 12.38 -25.25
CA ARG A 173 12.89 12.51 -26.50
C ARG A 173 12.63 13.83 -27.21
N ASN A 174 11.43 14.37 -27.08
CA ASN A 174 11.02 15.63 -27.68
C ASN A 174 11.31 16.85 -26.77
N GLY A 175 11.93 16.65 -25.61
CA GLY A 175 12.18 17.73 -24.65
C GLY A 175 10.94 18.24 -23.90
N LEU A 176 9.77 17.61 -24.10
CA LEU A 176 8.50 18.05 -23.53
C LEU A 176 8.34 17.54 -22.10
N ARG A 177 7.81 18.39 -21.21
CA ARG A 177 7.57 18.03 -19.80
C ARG A 177 6.16 18.42 -19.37
N TRP A 178 5.61 17.65 -18.44
CA TRP A 178 4.24 17.81 -17.94
C TRP A 178 4.11 17.28 -16.51
N TYR A 179 3.16 17.84 -15.78
CA TYR A 179 2.87 17.44 -14.40
C TYR A 179 1.37 17.34 -14.18
N GLY A 180 0.95 16.71 -13.09
CA GLY A 180 -0.47 16.54 -12.81
C GLY A 180 -0.78 15.29 -12.00
N ILE A 181 -1.98 14.76 -12.21
CA ILE A 181 -2.51 13.58 -11.53
C ILE A 181 -3.16 12.63 -12.53
N ARG A 182 -2.94 11.33 -12.36
CA ARG A 182 -3.80 10.28 -12.95
C ARG A 182 -4.69 9.65 -11.88
N THR A 183 -5.94 9.40 -12.24
CA THR A 183 -6.88 8.54 -11.54
C THR A 183 -7.10 7.27 -12.38
N ALA A 184 -7.25 6.12 -11.73
CA ALA A 184 -7.58 4.85 -12.36
C ALA A 184 -8.92 4.36 -11.82
N GLU A 185 -9.82 4.06 -12.73
CA GLU A 185 -11.22 3.75 -12.44
C GLU A 185 -11.66 2.49 -13.19
N PRO A 186 -12.62 1.74 -12.64
CA PRO A 186 -13.22 0.61 -13.34
C PRO A 186 -14.25 1.12 -14.36
N HIS A 187 -14.24 0.55 -15.56
CA HIS A 187 -15.46 0.46 -16.37
C HIS A 187 -16.46 -0.50 -15.73
N HIS A 188 -17.71 -0.51 -16.21
CA HIS A 188 -18.78 -1.33 -15.65
C HIS A 188 -18.43 -2.83 -15.49
N GLU A 189 -17.54 -3.39 -16.31
CA GLU A 189 -17.05 -4.77 -16.27
C GLU A 189 -15.67 -4.94 -15.60
N GLY A 190 -15.19 -3.90 -14.92
CA GLY A 190 -13.98 -3.88 -14.09
C GLY A 190 -12.68 -3.57 -14.84
N THR A 191 -12.71 -3.43 -16.17
CA THR A 191 -11.54 -3.03 -16.97
C THR A 191 -11.06 -1.64 -16.57
N VAL A 192 -9.75 -1.46 -16.40
CA VAL A 192 -9.19 -0.18 -15.96
C VAL A 192 -9.25 0.85 -17.10
N HIS A 193 -9.68 2.06 -16.79
CA HIS A 193 -9.44 3.26 -17.60
C HIS A 193 -8.82 4.37 -16.75
N TRP A 194 -8.18 5.34 -17.40
CA TRP A 194 -7.55 6.46 -16.72
C TRP A 194 -8.21 7.77 -17.06
N HIS A 195 -8.34 8.62 -16.03
CA HIS A 195 -8.51 10.05 -16.19
C HIS A 195 -7.25 10.76 -15.73
N MET A 196 -6.84 11.79 -16.45
CA MET A 196 -5.63 12.54 -16.14
C MET A 196 -5.93 14.02 -16.18
N MET A 197 -5.59 14.73 -15.10
CA MET A 197 -5.48 16.19 -15.15
C MET A 197 -4.01 16.53 -15.37
N VAL A 198 -3.74 17.19 -16.50
CA VAL A 198 -2.40 17.46 -17.01
C VAL A 198 -2.18 18.96 -17.11
N PHE A 199 -1.01 19.42 -16.70
CA PHE A 199 -0.54 20.79 -16.84
C PHE A 199 0.75 20.84 -17.65
N ALA A 200 0.82 21.80 -18.56
CA ALA A 200 2.00 22.07 -19.38
C ALA A 200 1.99 23.51 -19.92
N HIS A 201 3.14 23.96 -20.41
CA HIS A 201 3.29 25.27 -21.02
C HIS A 201 2.33 25.43 -22.23
N PRO A 202 1.75 26.62 -22.48
CA PRO A 202 0.80 26.83 -23.58
C PRO A 202 1.29 26.39 -24.96
N GLU A 203 2.60 26.54 -25.21
CA GLU A 203 3.24 26.16 -26.48
C GLU A 203 3.44 24.65 -26.63
N GLU A 204 3.48 23.91 -25.52
CA GLU A 204 3.79 22.48 -25.48
C GLU A 204 2.54 21.60 -25.37
N ILE A 205 1.47 22.11 -24.76
CA ILE A 205 0.30 21.30 -24.36
C ILE A 205 -0.35 20.58 -25.53
N ASP A 206 -0.50 21.23 -26.69
CA ASP A 206 -1.13 20.63 -27.87
C ASP A 206 -0.26 19.52 -28.47
N SER A 207 1.07 19.69 -28.45
CA SER A 207 2.02 18.65 -28.85
C SER A 207 1.96 17.45 -27.90
N ILE A 208 1.85 17.70 -26.60
CA ILE A 208 1.71 16.65 -25.58
C ILE A 208 0.41 15.88 -25.77
N VAL A 209 -0.71 16.57 -26.01
CA VAL A 209 -2.02 15.94 -26.28
C VAL A 209 -1.96 15.11 -27.55
N ALA A 210 -1.37 15.63 -28.63
CA ALA A 210 -1.23 14.90 -29.89
C ALA A 210 -0.40 13.61 -29.72
N ILE A 211 0.76 13.69 -29.06
CA ILE A 211 1.61 12.52 -28.77
C ILE A 211 0.84 11.50 -27.92
N THR A 212 0.13 11.97 -26.91
CA THR A 212 -0.62 11.07 -26.01
C THR A 212 -1.75 10.38 -26.75
N ARG A 213 -2.51 11.12 -27.57
CA ARG A 213 -3.55 10.59 -28.45
C ARG A 213 -3.01 9.53 -29.40
N ASP A 214 -1.95 9.86 -30.14
CA ASP A 214 -1.41 8.99 -31.19
C ASP A 214 -0.91 7.66 -30.61
N ILE A 215 -0.33 7.69 -29.41
CA ILE A 215 0.08 6.48 -28.68
C ILE A 215 -1.15 5.72 -28.14
N ALA A 216 -2.16 6.40 -27.60
CA ALA A 216 -3.37 5.76 -27.06
C ALA A 216 -4.15 4.97 -28.11
N ILE A 217 -4.21 5.50 -29.34
CA ILE A 217 -4.97 4.90 -30.46
C ILE A 217 -4.15 3.94 -31.31
N GLN A 218 -2.85 3.81 -31.05
CA GLN A 218 -1.95 3.00 -31.88
C GLN A 218 -2.32 1.51 -31.83
N GLU A 219 -2.58 0.98 -30.64
CA GLU A 219 -2.90 -0.44 -30.45
C GLU A 219 -4.36 -0.73 -30.82
N ASP A 220 -4.53 -1.70 -31.72
CA ASP A 220 -5.82 -2.10 -32.30
C ASP A 220 -6.58 -0.96 -33.01
N ARG A 221 -5.84 0.00 -33.60
CA ARG A 221 -6.39 1.19 -34.29
C ARG A 221 -7.55 0.90 -35.24
N HIS A 222 -7.51 -0.24 -35.93
CA HIS A 222 -8.52 -0.67 -36.88
C HIS A 222 -9.92 -0.79 -36.26
N GLU A 223 -10.05 -0.91 -34.93
CA GLU A 223 -11.35 -1.00 -34.25
C GLU A 223 -12.07 0.34 -34.08
N LEU A 224 -11.37 1.47 -34.19
CA LEU A 224 -11.91 2.81 -33.89
C LEU A 224 -12.52 3.52 -35.11
N GLY A 225 -12.19 3.08 -36.33
CA GLY A 225 -12.59 3.81 -37.53
C GLY A 225 -12.19 5.29 -37.47
N ASN A 226 -13.15 6.18 -37.74
CA ASN A 226 -12.96 7.64 -37.68
C ASN A 226 -13.17 8.22 -36.27
N ASP A 227 -13.95 7.55 -35.41
CA ASP A 227 -14.25 8.03 -34.07
C ASP A 227 -13.30 7.40 -33.05
N ILE A 228 -12.34 8.19 -32.59
CA ILE A 228 -11.36 7.76 -31.59
C ILE A 228 -11.84 7.97 -30.14
N THR A 229 -12.99 8.61 -29.92
CA THR A 229 -13.48 8.94 -28.58
C THR A 229 -13.70 7.74 -27.66
N PRO A 230 -14.02 6.51 -28.14
CA PRO A 230 -14.03 5.33 -27.29
C PRO A 230 -12.67 4.99 -26.67
N ARG A 231 -11.58 5.48 -27.27
CA ARG A 231 -10.21 5.22 -26.81
C ARG A 231 -9.56 6.39 -26.10
N PHE A 232 -9.72 7.59 -26.65
CA PHE A 232 -9.04 8.78 -26.18
C PHE A 232 -9.93 10.01 -26.33
N LYS A 233 -10.05 10.77 -25.23
CA LYS A 233 -10.73 12.07 -25.21
C LYS A 233 -9.84 13.09 -24.52
N ALA A 234 -9.75 14.29 -25.09
CA ALA A 234 -9.08 15.43 -24.48
C ALA A 234 -10.07 16.58 -24.33
N GLU A 235 -10.15 17.15 -23.14
CA GLU A 235 -10.99 18.30 -22.81
C GLU A 235 -10.11 19.38 -22.17
N TYR A 236 -9.89 20.48 -22.89
CA TYR A 236 -9.15 21.61 -22.35
C TYR A 236 -9.98 22.31 -21.28
N VAL A 237 -9.36 22.58 -20.14
CA VAL A 237 -10.04 23.26 -19.03
C VAL A 237 -10.19 24.73 -19.40
N ASP A 238 -11.42 25.21 -19.30
CA ASP A 238 -11.80 26.61 -19.49
C ASP A 238 -12.27 27.14 -18.13
N GLY A 239 -11.66 28.24 -17.67
CA GLY A 239 -11.98 28.86 -16.38
C GLY A 239 -13.44 29.27 -16.24
N SER A 240 -14.18 29.44 -17.35
CA SER A 240 -15.61 29.71 -17.33
C SER A 240 -16.47 28.48 -16.95
N LYS A 241 -15.98 27.26 -17.20
CA LYS A 241 -16.70 25.99 -16.96
C LYS A 241 -16.34 25.33 -15.63
N GLY A 242 -15.21 25.72 -15.05
CA GLY A 242 -14.72 25.22 -13.77
C GLY A 242 -13.21 25.25 -13.70
N THR A 243 -12.68 25.02 -12.50
CA THR A 243 -11.24 24.97 -12.28
C THR A 243 -10.70 23.55 -12.49
N PRO A 244 -9.41 23.35 -12.78
CA PRO A 244 -8.82 22.02 -12.85
C PRO A 244 -9.14 21.15 -11.63
N THR A 245 -9.16 21.76 -10.43
CA THR A 245 -9.55 21.09 -9.20
C THR A 245 -11.00 20.62 -9.22
N SER A 246 -11.95 21.44 -9.71
CA SER A 246 -13.36 21.02 -9.79
C SER A 246 -13.59 19.90 -10.80
N TYR A 247 -12.84 19.88 -11.92
CA TYR A 247 -12.91 18.82 -12.93
C TYR A 247 -12.53 17.45 -12.34
N ILE A 248 -11.44 17.38 -11.58
CA ILE A 248 -10.97 16.10 -11.01
C ILE A 248 -11.65 15.73 -9.68
N ALA A 249 -12.31 16.69 -9.02
CA ALA A 249 -12.96 16.48 -7.71
C ALA A 249 -13.96 15.33 -7.70
N THR A 250 -14.75 15.20 -8.78
CA THR A 250 -15.73 14.10 -8.92
C THR A 250 -15.04 12.74 -8.92
N TYR A 251 -13.95 12.61 -9.66
CA TYR A 251 -13.17 11.37 -9.79
C TYR A 251 -12.43 11.01 -8.50
N ILE A 252 -11.91 12.01 -7.77
CA ILE A 252 -11.38 11.82 -6.41
C ILE A 252 -12.48 11.35 -5.45
N GLY A 253 -13.67 11.95 -5.51
CA GLY A 253 -14.81 11.59 -4.67
C GLY A 253 -15.31 10.16 -4.93
N LYS A 254 -15.57 9.83 -6.21
CA LYS A 254 -16.09 8.53 -6.68
C LYS A 254 -15.23 7.35 -6.26
N ASN A 255 -13.93 7.55 -6.08
CA ASN A 255 -12.98 6.46 -5.86
C ASN A 255 -12.47 6.36 -4.42
N LEU A 256 -12.93 7.23 -3.51
CA LEU A 256 -12.29 7.37 -2.21
C LEU A 256 -13.28 7.44 -1.03
N TYR A 257 -14.36 8.20 -1.14
CA TYR A 257 -15.20 8.49 0.03
C TYR A 257 -16.68 8.61 -0.35
N SER A 258 -17.49 7.61 0.04
CA SER A 258 -18.93 7.57 -0.28
C SER A 258 -19.68 8.77 0.30
N ARG A 259 -19.34 9.19 1.52
CA ARG A 259 -19.91 10.39 2.14
C ARG A 259 -19.53 11.72 1.45
N ALA A 260 -18.54 11.74 0.55
CA ALA A 260 -18.27 12.92 -0.28
C ALA A 260 -19.35 13.18 -1.33
N VAL A 261 -20.13 12.14 -1.63
CA VAL A 261 -21.09 12.09 -2.73
C VAL A 261 -22.47 11.68 -2.27
N ASP A 262 -22.63 11.35 -0.98
CA ASP A 262 -23.90 11.26 -0.28
C ASP A 262 -24.61 12.61 -0.37
N GLY A 263 -25.79 12.60 -0.98
CA GLY A 263 -26.59 13.79 -1.18
C GLY A 263 -27.71 13.59 -2.18
N ILE A 264 -28.76 14.37 -1.99
CA ILE A 264 -29.84 14.54 -2.95
C ILE A 264 -29.33 15.52 -4.01
N ASP A 265 -29.47 15.18 -5.29
CA ASP A 265 -29.23 16.11 -6.37
C ASP A 265 -30.23 17.28 -6.26
N PRO A 266 -29.76 18.52 -6.05
CA PRO A 266 -30.65 19.68 -5.86
C PRO A 266 -31.57 19.93 -7.05
N LYS A 267 -31.20 19.48 -8.25
CA LYS A 267 -31.99 19.67 -9.47
C LYS A 267 -33.10 18.64 -9.64
N THR A 268 -32.87 17.42 -9.16
CA THR A 268 -33.80 16.29 -9.40
C THR A 268 -34.53 15.84 -8.14
N GLY A 269 -34.09 16.26 -6.95
CA GLY A 269 -34.68 15.84 -5.68
C GLY A 269 -34.46 14.36 -5.35
N LYS A 270 -33.60 13.66 -6.10
CA LYS A 270 -33.30 12.23 -5.95
C LYS A 270 -31.84 12.01 -5.51
N PRO A 271 -31.52 10.85 -4.90
CA PRO A 271 -30.13 10.50 -4.62
C PRO A 271 -29.28 10.56 -5.89
N ARG A 272 -28.07 11.11 -5.82
CA ARG A 272 -27.14 11.14 -6.95
C ARG A 272 -26.86 9.71 -7.44
N VAL A 273 -27.03 9.49 -8.74
CA VAL A 273 -26.79 8.20 -9.42
C VAL A 273 -25.54 8.28 -10.28
N ASP A 274 -24.80 7.18 -10.36
CA ASP A 274 -23.66 7.06 -11.27
C ASP A 274 -24.14 6.56 -12.64
N HIS A 275 -23.89 7.32 -13.70
CA HIS A 275 -24.39 7.00 -15.04
C HIS A 275 -23.77 5.71 -15.61
N GLU A 276 -22.52 5.40 -15.24
CA GLU A 276 -21.83 4.18 -15.67
C GLU A 276 -22.52 2.93 -15.10
N THR A 277 -22.92 2.96 -13.83
CA THR A 277 -23.46 1.79 -13.11
C THR A 277 -24.99 1.75 -12.98
N GLY A 278 -25.66 2.90 -13.07
CA GLY A 278 -27.06 3.06 -12.72
C GLY A 278 -27.36 2.96 -11.21
N LYS A 279 -26.33 2.88 -10.35
CA LYS A 279 -26.48 2.72 -8.89
C LYS A 279 -26.37 4.05 -8.16
N SER A 280 -26.68 4.04 -6.85
CA SER A 280 -26.37 5.19 -6.00
C SER A 280 -24.86 5.46 -6.02
N MET A 281 -24.48 6.73 -5.88
CA MET A 281 -23.07 7.09 -5.90
C MET A 281 -22.30 6.46 -4.72
N ALA A 282 -22.94 6.31 -3.56
CA ALA A 282 -22.36 5.66 -2.38
C ALA A 282 -22.00 4.18 -2.63
N GLU A 283 -22.92 3.42 -3.23
CA GLU A 283 -22.68 2.01 -3.57
C GLU A 283 -21.61 1.89 -4.66
N SER A 284 -21.62 2.80 -5.64
CA SER A 284 -20.61 2.84 -6.71
C SER A 284 -19.20 3.08 -6.15
N VAL A 285 -19.07 3.97 -5.15
CA VAL A 285 -17.79 4.23 -4.47
C VAL A 285 -17.32 3.01 -3.70
N GLU A 286 -18.20 2.34 -2.95
CA GLU A 286 -17.83 1.12 -2.21
C GLU A 286 -17.32 0.03 -3.16
N ARG A 287 -18.00 -0.17 -4.29
CA ARG A 287 -17.61 -1.12 -5.33
C ARG A 287 -16.26 -0.75 -5.97
N ALA A 288 -16.04 0.53 -6.28
CA ALA A 288 -14.75 1.00 -6.82
C ALA A 288 -13.60 0.79 -5.83
N ILE A 289 -13.81 1.01 -4.53
CA ILE A 289 -12.80 0.75 -3.49
C ILE A 289 -12.54 -0.76 -3.37
N GLY A 290 -13.60 -1.58 -3.36
CA GLY A 290 -13.48 -3.05 -3.32
C GLY A 290 -12.71 -3.60 -4.52
N TRP A 291 -13.04 -3.12 -5.72
CA TRP A 291 -12.34 -3.42 -6.97
C TRP A 291 -10.86 -3.05 -6.90
N ALA A 292 -10.54 -1.82 -6.50
CA ALA A 292 -9.16 -1.37 -6.41
C ALA A 292 -8.35 -2.20 -5.40
N ARG A 293 -8.99 -2.61 -4.29
CA ARG A 293 -8.36 -3.43 -3.25
C ARG A 293 -8.11 -4.85 -3.72
N LEU A 294 -9.11 -5.50 -4.33
CA LEU A 294 -9.02 -6.87 -4.83
C LEU A 294 -7.91 -7.00 -5.86
N HIS A 295 -7.94 -6.13 -6.88
CA HIS A 295 -6.98 -6.19 -7.97
C HIS A 295 -5.69 -5.42 -7.69
N ARG A 296 -5.54 -4.76 -6.53
CA ARG A 296 -4.35 -3.97 -6.15
C ARG A 296 -4.03 -2.82 -7.11
N VAL A 297 -5.07 -2.15 -7.61
CA VAL A 297 -4.93 -0.99 -8.50
C VAL A 297 -4.53 0.24 -7.68
N ARG A 298 -3.41 0.88 -8.07
CA ARG A 298 -3.09 2.21 -7.58
C ARG A 298 -4.01 3.23 -8.25
N GLN A 299 -5.10 3.59 -7.55
CA GLN A 299 -6.11 4.52 -8.05
C GLN A 299 -5.55 5.93 -8.31
N PHE A 300 -4.61 6.43 -7.51
CA PHE A 300 -4.16 7.82 -7.63
C PHE A 300 -2.64 7.93 -7.70
N GLN A 301 -2.17 8.72 -8.66
CA GLN A 301 -0.74 8.98 -8.85
C GLN A 301 -0.53 10.41 -9.38
N PHE A 302 0.08 11.25 -8.56
CA PHE A 302 0.65 12.52 -9.01
C PHE A 302 1.99 12.30 -9.71
N PHE A 303 2.33 13.14 -10.67
CA PHE A 303 3.59 13.10 -11.41
C PHE A 303 4.11 14.51 -11.69
N GLY A 304 5.43 14.64 -11.84
CA GLY A 304 6.07 15.94 -12.07
C GLY A 304 6.13 16.87 -10.85
N ILE A 305 5.90 16.34 -9.64
CA ILE A 305 5.85 17.12 -8.40
C ILE A 305 6.75 16.49 -7.31
N PRO A 306 7.22 17.27 -6.31
CA PRO A 306 7.91 16.77 -5.13
C PRO A 306 7.16 15.66 -4.38
N SER A 307 7.89 14.89 -3.58
CA SER A 307 7.33 13.76 -2.83
C SER A 307 6.29 14.22 -1.80
N ARG A 308 5.11 13.62 -1.81
CA ARG A 308 4.11 13.79 -0.74
C ARG A 308 4.50 13.06 0.54
N GLN A 309 5.46 12.13 0.50
CA GLN A 309 5.97 11.53 1.73
C GLN A 309 6.76 12.58 2.53
N VAL A 310 7.61 13.35 1.86
CA VAL A 310 8.37 14.45 2.51
C VAL A 310 7.42 15.47 3.13
N TRP A 311 6.36 15.85 2.41
CA TRP A 311 5.29 16.69 2.95
C TRP A 311 4.72 16.15 4.27
N ARG A 312 4.44 14.85 4.34
CA ARG A 312 3.90 14.20 5.56
C ARG A 312 4.91 14.19 6.70
N GLU A 313 6.19 13.93 6.41
CA GLU A 313 7.25 13.95 7.41
C GLU A 313 7.47 15.37 7.97
N LEU A 314 7.46 16.40 7.11
CA LEU A 314 7.58 17.80 7.55
C LEU A 314 6.43 18.21 8.46
N ARG A 315 5.19 17.84 8.12
CA ARG A 315 4.03 18.14 9.00
C ARG A 315 4.08 17.38 10.31
N ARG A 316 4.60 16.14 10.31
CA ARG A 316 4.86 15.38 11.53
C ARG A 316 5.88 16.09 12.40
N LEU A 317 6.98 16.57 11.80
CA LEU A 317 8.02 17.33 12.49
C LEU A 317 7.48 18.64 13.07
N ALA A 318 6.71 19.42 12.28
CA ALA A 318 6.07 20.64 12.77
C ALA A 318 5.15 20.37 13.97
N SER A 319 4.37 19.28 13.90
CA SER A 319 3.52 18.86 15.02
C SER A 319 4.31 18.44 16.26
N GLN A 320 5.52 17.88 16.08
CA GLN A 320 6.43 17.54 17.18
C GLN A 320 7.04 18.82 17.79
N MET A 321 7.50 19.77 16.96
CA MET A 321 8.04 21.06 17.41
C MET A 321 7.00 21.85 18.21
N ALA A 322 5.75 21.90 17.75
CA ALA A 322 4.66 22.57 18.45
C ALA A 322 4.31 21.92 19.81
N ARG A 323 4.55 20.61 19.97
CA ARG A 323 4.34 19.91 21.25
C ARG A 323 5.50 20.07 22.23
N ASN A 324 6.69 20.43 21.75
CA ASN A 324 7.85 20.69 22.59
C ASN A 324 8.37 22.12 22.36
N PRO A 325 7.79 23.15 23.01
CA PRO A 325 8.17 24.55 22.84
C PRO A 325 9.61 24.87 23.24
N GLU A 326 10.21 24.07 24.15
CA GLU A 326 11.59 24.25 24.60
C GLU A 326 12.62 23.72 23.58
N GLY A 327 12.18 22.81 22.70
CA GLY A 327 12.99 22.30 21.61
C GLY A 327 13.13 23.29 20.44
N PRO A 328 14.13 23.10 19.56
CA PRO A 328 14.26 23.78 18.27
C PRO A 328 12.94 23.92 17.50
N GLN A 329 12.52 25.17 17.32
CA GLN A 329 11.30 25.54 16.57
C GLN A 329 11.55 25.79 15.08
N ARG A 330 12.80 25.68 14.64
CA ARG A 330 13.23 25.92 13.26
C ARG A 330 14.31 24.92 12.86
N LEU A 331 14.37 24.60 11.58
CA LEU A 331 15.49 23.86 11.01
C LEU A 331 16.74 24.75 10.94
N LYS A 332 17.93 24.14 11.02
CA LYS A 332 19.22 24.86 10.98
C LYS A 332 19.44 25.58 9.64
N ASP A 333 18.97 24.97 8.55
CA ASP A 333 19.06 25.53 7.20
C ASP A 333 17.76 26.28 6.87
N ASP A 334 17.89 27.57 6.52
CA ASP A 334 16.75 28.44 6.25
C ASP A 334 15.92 27.99 5.03
N ALA A 335 16.55 27.39 4.03
CA ALA A 335 15.83 26.91 2.85
C ALA A 335 14.97 25.69 3.20
N MET A 336 15.50 24.75 3.98
CA MET A 336 14.72 23.62 4.50
C MET A 336 13.59 24.08 5.43
N ASP A 337 13.88 25.06 6.30
CA ASP A 337 12.91 25.66 7.22
C ASP A 337 11.73 26.32 6.46
N ALA A 338 12.01 26.98 5.34
CA ALA A 338 10.96 27.54 4.49
C ALA A 338 10.04 26.46 3.89
N VAL A 339 10.57 25.27 3.56
CA VAL A 339 9.76 24.13 3.10
C VAL A 339 8.91 23.57 4.24
N LEU A 340 9.47 23.48 5.46
CA LEU A 340 8.76 23.06 6.66
C LEU A 340 7.58 24.01 6.96
N ALA A 341 7.82 25.32 6.97
CA ALA A 341 6.79 26.33 7.21
C ALA A 341 5.66 26.26 6.16
N ALA A 342 6.00 26.06 4.89
CA ALA A 342 5.01 25.89 3.84
C ALA A 342 4.17 24.60 4.02
N ALA A 343 4.81 23.52 4.46
CA ALA A 343 4.16 22.25 4.73
C ALA A 343 3.21 22.33 5.93
N ASP A 344 3.63 22.99 7.01
CA ASP A 344 2.82 23.20 8.21
C ASP A 344 1.56 24.03 7.92
N ALA A 345 1.74 25.16 7.23
CA ALA A 345 0.66 26.04 6.78
C ALA A 345 -0.35 25.37 5.82
N GLY A 346 -0.05 24.18 5.30
CA GLY A 346 -0.94 23.45 4.39
C GLY A 346 -0.93 24.00 2.96
N CYS A 347 0.02 24.86 2.61
CA CYS A 347 0.15 25.43 1.27
C CYS A 347 1.00 24.55 0.35
N PHE A 348 0.34 23.63 -0.38
CA PHE A 348 1.03 22.76 -1.35
C PHE A 348 1.73 23.53 -2.48
N ALA A 349 1.20 24.67 -2.91
CA ALA A 349 1.82 25.49 -3.97
C ALA A 349 3.20 25.98 -3.52
N THR A 350 3.26 26.66 -2.37
CA THR A 350 4.51 27.16 -1.79
C THR A 350 5.47 26.02 -1.42
N TYR A 351 4.97 24.89 -0.91
CA TYR A 351 5.83 23.73 -0.65
C TYR A 351 6.53 23.22 -1.92
N ILE A 352 5.79 23.12 -3.03
CA ILE A 352 6.36 22.66 -4.29
C ILE A 352 7.35 23.69 -4.82
N GLU A 353 7.03 24.97 -4.76
CA GLU A 353 7.91 26.07 -5.15
C GLU A 353 9.23 26.06 -4.36
N LYS A 354 9.15 25.97 -3.02
CA LYS A 354 10.33 25.92 -2.13
C LYS A 354 11.17 24.64 -2.28
N GLN A 355 10.57 23.55 -2.77
CA GLN A 355 11.30 22.34 -3.17
C GLN A 355 12.06 22.49 -4.50
N GLY A 356 11.92 23.62 -5.20
CA GLY A 356 12.51 23.89 -6.52
C GLY A 356 11.49 23.96 -7.66
N GLY A 357 10.22 23.67 -7.39
CA GLY A 357 9.12 23.74 -8.36
C GLY A 357 8.70 22.39 -8.95
N VAL A 358 7.81 22.47 -9.94
CA VAL A 358 7.36 21.32 -10.73
C VAL A 358 8.42 20.91 -11.75
N LEU A 359 8.38 19.66 -12.21
CA LEU A 359 9.21 19.13 -13.30
C LEU A 359 10.72 19.08 -13.01
N VAL A 360 11.13 19.35 -11.78
CA VAL A 360 12.52 19.21 -11.30
C VAL A 360 12.89 17.72 -11.19
N PRO A 361 14.10 17.30 -11.63
CA PRO A 361 14.56 15.93 -11.41
C PRO A 361 14.63 15.59 -9.92
N ARG A 362 14.29 14.34 -9.56
CA ARG A 362 14.20 13.93 -8.15
C ARG A 362 15.48 14.12 -7.32
N LYS A 363 16.64 14.10 -7.98
CA LYS A 363 17.95 14.28 -7.34
C LYS A 363 18.20 15.74 -6.92
N ASP A 364 17.48 16.68 -7.53
CA ASP A 364 17.69 18.12 -7.37
C ASP A 364 16.64 18.75 -6.43
N TYR A 365 15.74 17.94 -5.84
CA TYR A 365 14.83 18.41 -4.80
C TYR A 365 15.59 18.73 -3.51
N LEU A 366 15.24 19.85 -2.87
CA LEU A 366 15.87 20.34 -1.65
C LEU A 366 15.75 19.36 -0.48
N ILE A 367 14.56 18.79 -0.26
CA ILE A 367 14.32 17.83 0.84
C ILE A 367 13.85 16.48 0.28
N ARG A 368 14.45 15.39 0.77
CA ARG A 368 14.06 14.01 0.48
C ARG A 368 13.79 13.23 1.77
N THR A 369 13.07 12.13 1.63
CA THR A 369 12.85 11.18 2.73
C THR A 369 14.17 10.51 3.08
N ALA A 370 14.54 10.58 4.35
CA ALA A 370 15.66 9.84 4.91
C ALA A 370 15.17 8.45 5.31
N TYR A 371 15.97 7.44 5.00
CA TYR A 371 15.69 6.06 5.33
C TYR A 371 16.79 5.53 6.22
N ASP A 372 16.43 4.62 7.12
CA ASP A 372 17.38 3.82 7.90
C ASP A 372 17.11 2.33 7.72
N LEU A 373 18.06 1.51 8.14
CA LEU A 373 17.81 0.10 8.36
C LEU A 373 16.96 -0.07 9.62
N ALA A 374 16.05 -1.04 9.59
CA ALA A 374 15.28 -1.41 10.77
C ALA A 374 16.21 -2.05 11.81
N ASP A 375 16.01 -1.71 13.08
CA ASP A 375 16.80 -2.25 14.18
C ASP A 375 16.52 -3.75 14.39
N GLU A 376 15.25 -4.14 14.18
CA GLU A 376 14.78 -5.52 14.29
C GLU A 376 14.67 -6.19 12.91
N LEU A 377 15.05 -7.46 12.86
CA LEU A 377 14.81 -8.31 11.69
C LEU A 377 13.33 -8.67 11.61
N ASN A 378 12.81 -8.80 10.39
CA ASN A 378 11.45 -9.29 10.18
C ASN A 378 11.31 -10.78 10.55
N ASP A 379 10.09 -11.32 10.50
CA ASP A 379 9.77 -12.74 10.76
C ASP A 379 10.56 -13.75 9.89
N TYR A 380 11.24 -13.27 8.84
CA TYR A 380 12.04 -14.05 7.90
C TYR A 380 13.54 -13.75 8.01
N GLY A 381 14.00 -13.07 9.06
CA GLY A 381 15.41 -12.78 9.31
C GLY A 381 16.01 -11.72 8.39
N GLU A 382 15.20 -10.90 7.73
CA GLU A 382 15.67 -9.85 6.82
C GLU A 382 15.61 -8.48 7.49
N GLN A 383 16.65 -7.66 7.31
CA GLN A 383 16.69 -6.29 7.80
C GLN A 383 15.89 -5.39 6.85
N GLY A 384 14.79 -4.82 7.34
CA GLY A 384 13.93 -3.92 6.57
C GLY A 384 14.55 -2.53 6.41
N VAL A 385 13.95 -1.73 5.52
CA VAL A 385 14.22 -0.29 5.44
C VAL A 385 13.04 0.45 6.06
N GLN A 386 13.32 1.35 7.00
CA GLN A 386 12.33 2.20 7.66
C GLN A 386 12.53 3.67 7.33
N ILE A 387 11.49 4.48 7.49
CA ILE A 387 11.58 5.92 7.32
C ILE A 387 12.19 6.50 8.59
N TYR A 388 13.36 7.11 8.47
CA TYR A 388 13.98 7.87 9.55
C TYR A 388 13.36 9.26 9.68
N GLY A 389 13.16 9.93 8.53
CA GLY A 389 12.57 11.26 8.48
C GLY A 389 12.91 12.00 7.21
N ILE A 390 13.61 13.14 7.34
CA ILE A 390 13.97 14.01 6.23
C ILE A 390 15.46 14.32 6.18
N TRP A 391 15.97 14.64 5.00
CA TRP A 391 17.32 15.17 4.80
C TRP A 391 17.39 15.96 3.49
N SER A 392 18.43 16.77 3.33
CA SER A 392 18.74 17.51 2.11
C SER A 392 19.91 16.89 1.35
N PRO A 393 19.71 16.41 0.10
CA PRO A 393 20.81 15.92 -0.74
C PRO A 393 21.87 16.96 -1.07
N LEU A 394 21.51 18.25 -1.03
CA LEU A 394 22.42 19.35 -1.36
C LEU A 394 23.37 19.66 -0.18
N ILE A 395 22.91 19.45 1.04
CA ILE A 395 23.67 19.72 2.28
C ILE A 395 24.42 18.45 2.73
N GLY A 396 23.84 17.28 2.49
CA GLY A 396 24.39 15.98 2.90
C GLY A 396 23.87 15.51 4.26
N GLU A 397 24.55 14.52 4.84
CA GLU A 397 24.08 13.78 6.02
C GLU A 397 23.89 14.66 7.27
N SER A 398 24.60 15.79 7.37
CA SER A 398 24.46 16.76 8.46
C SER A 398 23.08 17.43 8.53
N SER A 399 22.28 17.36 7.47
CA SER A 399 20.91 17.90 7.40
C SER A 399 19.82 16.90 7.78
N ARG A 400 20.20 15.69 8.21
CA ARG A 400 19.27 14.61 8.49
C ARG A 400 18.53 14.86 9.81
N VAL A 401 17.21 14.75 9.80
CA VAL A 401 16.33 14.99 10.96
C VAL A 401 15.40 13.80 11.15
N CYS A 402 15.40 13.25 12.37
CA CYS A 402 14.52 12.15 12.75
C CYS A 402 13.10 12.67 12.96
N THR A 403 12.12 12.01 12.36
CA THR A 403 10.69 12.31 12.57
C THR A 403 9.94 11.16 13.25
N HIS A 404 10.60 10.02 13.45
CA HIS A 404 10.05 8.84 14.12
C HIS A 404 10.96 8.42 15.29
N PRO A 405 10.94 9.17 16.41
CA PRO A 405 11.78 8.86 17.57
C PRO A 405 11.29 7.65 18.38
N ASP A 406 10.00 7.32 18.29
CA ASP A 406 9.36 6.34 19.17
C ASP A 406 9.12 5.00 18.47
N ASN A 407 9.47 3.92 19.17
CA ASN A 407 9.08 2.56 18.82
C ASN A 407 7.76 2.19 19.49
N TRP A 408 6.86 1.56 18.73
CA TRP A 408 5.55 1.16 19.21
C TRP A 408 5.37 -0.36 19.07
N LYS A 409 4.95 -1.01 20.15
CA LYS A 409 4.66 -2.44 20.19
C LYS A 409 3.16 -2.68 20.17
N LEU A 410 2.74 -3.67 19.40
CA LEU A 410 1.36 -4.09 19.33
C LEU A 410 1.01 -4.98 20.53
N VAL A 411 0.09 -4.53 21.38
CA VAL A 411 -0.31 -5.23 22.60
C VAL A 411 -1.80 -5.54 22.56
N ARG A 412 -2.21 -6.74 22.99
CA ARG A 412 -3.63 -7.10 23.02
C ARG A 412 -4.31 -6.35 24.16
N ARG A 413 -5.49 -5.78 23.90
CA ARG A 413 -6.30 -5.12 24.92
C ARG A 413 -6.63 -6.11 26.03
N LYS A 414 -6.34 -5.75 27.28
CA LYS A 414 -6.78 -6.53 28.45
C LYS A 414 -8.30 -6.36 28.56
N PRO A 415 -9.06 -7.43 28.88
CA PRO A 415 -10.47 -7.25 29.21
C PRO A 415 -10.54 -6.30 30.41
N GLU A 416 -11.32 -5.22 30.27
CA GLU A 416 -11.67 -4.39 31.42
C GLU A 416 -12.34 -5.32 32.44
N ALA A 417 -11.89 -5.27 33.70
CA ALA A 417 -12.65 -5.90 34.77
C ALA A 417 -13.98 -5.17 34.80
N GLU A 418 -15.06 -5.85 34.41
CA GLU A 418 -16.40 -5.29 34.56
C GLU A 418 -16.59 -4.96 36.05
N ASP A 419 -16.68 -3.66 36.37
CA ASP A 419 -17.25 -3.23 37.64
C ASP A 419 -18.68 -3.78 37.67
N SER A 420 -18.85 -4.88 38.39
CA SER A 420 -20.11 -5.57 38.62
C SER A 420 -21.03 -4.71 39.47
N ALA A 421 -21.55 -3.62 38.91
CA ALA A 421 -22.51 -2.75 39.57
C ALA A 421 -23.24 -1.85 38.55
N ARG A 422 -24.12 -2.43 37.72
CA ARG A 422 -25.33 -1.76 37.18
C ARG A 422 -26.31 -2.75 36.53
N GLU A 423 -27.11 -3.33 37.41
CA GLU A 423 -28.53 -3.75 37.35
C GLU A 423 -29.23 -4.22 36.06
N ASN A 424 -29.80 -5.43 36.21
CA ASN A 424 -31.19 -5.84 35.98
C ASN A 424 -31.76 -5.79 34.55
N GLY A 425 -31.72 -6.95 33.88
CA GLY A 425 -32.53 -7.27 32.71
C GLY A 425 -32.76 -8.77 32.54
N PHE A 426 -33.78 -9.30 33.21
CA PHE A 426 -34.53 -10.54 32.92
C PHE A 426 -33.72 -11.84 32.65
N ASP A 427 -33.48 -12.59 33.73
CA ASP A 427 -32.87 -13.93 33.72
C ASP A 427 -33.91 -14.99 33.32
N LEU A 428 -33.86 -15.48 32.08
CA LEU A 428 -34.44 -16.79 31.72
C LEU A 428 -33.35 -17.84 31.91
N GLN A 429 -33.30 -18.41 33.12
CA GLN A 429 -32.50 -19.60 33.39
C GLN A 429 -32.96 -20.76 32.49
N GLY A 430 -32.06 -21.16 31.58
CA GLY A 430 -32.24 -22.30 30.71
C GLY A 430 -30.90 -22.91 30.29
N GLY A 431 -30.18 -23.52 31.26
CA GLY A 431 -29.24 -24.65 31.11
C GLY A 431 -28.02 -24.55 30.15
N PRO A 432 -26.87 -25.18 30.49
CA PRO A 432 -25.65 -25.13 29.68
C PRO A 432 -25.75 -26.09 28.49
N ALA A 433 -26.29 -25.62 27.37
CA ALA A 433 -26.11 -26.28 26.08
C ALA A 433 -24.86 -25.72 25.39
N ALA A 434 -23.70 -26.30 25.71
CA ALA A 434 -22.52 -26.17 24.87
C ALA A 434 -22.54 -27.29 23.81
N PRO A 435 -22.69 -27.02 22.51
CA PRO A 435 -22.24 -27.95 21.49
C PRO A 435 -20.76 -27.65 21.23
N TRP A 436 -19.92 -28.40 21.93
CA TRP A 436 -18.59 -28.72 21.43
C TRP A 436 -18.74 -29.43 20.08
N THR A 437 -18.01 -28.98 19.06
CA THR A 437 -17.05 -29.85 18.34
C THR A 437 -16.25 -29.07 17.28
N ARG A 438 -14.93 -29.10 17.46
CA ARG A 438 -13.95 -29.07 16.38
C ARG A 438 -13.91 -30.48 15.79
N GLY A 439 -13.99 -30.61 14.47
CA GLY A 439 -13.80 -31.88 13.79
C GLY A 439 -13.30 -31.68 12.36
N ASN A 440 -11.97 -31.55 12.20
CA ASN A 440 -11.31 -31.91 10.94
C ASN A 440 -10.93 -33.40 11.08
N ASN A 441 -11.65 -34.27 10.38
CA ASN A 441 -11.49 -35.71 10.43
C ASN A 441 -10.34 -36.13 9.50
N CYS A 442 -9.15 -36.41 10.05
CA CYS A 442 -8.10 -37.19 9.40
C CYS A 442 -7.84 -38.41 10.29
N PRO A 443 -8.05 -39.66 9.83
CA PRO A 443 -7.90 -40.83 10.69
C PRO A 443 -6.42 -41.08 11.00
N ARG A 444 -6.11 -41.22 12.29
CA ARG A 444 -4.88 -41.84 12.76
C ARG A 444 -5.03 -43.37 12.64
N VAL A 445 -4.07 -43.95 11.96
CA VAL A 445 -3.56 -45.32 11.99
C VAL A 445 -4.24 -46.23 13.02
N LEU A 446 -4.87 -47.30 12.51
CA LEU A 446 -5.32 -48.47 13.26
C LEU A 446 -4.19 -49.02 14.15
N GLU A 447 -4.41 -49.04 15.46
CA GLU A 447 -3.68 -49.90 16.36
C GLU A 447 -4.21 -51.33 16.18
N THR A 448 -3.33 -52.23 15.73
CA THR A 448 -3.53 -53.67 15.88
C THR A 448 -2.95 -54.10 17.21
N ASP A 449 -3.78 -54.72 18.04
CA ASP A 449 -3.39 -55.46 19.24
C ASP A 449 -2.25 -56.44 18.95
N ASN A 450 -1.21 -56.42 19.78
CA ASN A 450 -0.52 -57.65 20.17
C ASN A 450 0.29 -57.46 21.47
N ASN A 451 0.13 -58.46 22.34
CA ASN A 451 0.72 -58.60 23.66
C ASN A 451 2.25 -58.63 23.66
N GLY A 452 2.81 -58.02 24.71
CA GLY A 452 3.96 -58.50 25.49
C GLY A 452 5.20 -58.96 24.74
N THR A 453 6.19 -58.06 24.60
CA THR A 453 7.61 -58.41 24.78
C THR A 453 8.40 -57.13 25.07
N GLU A 454 9.19 -57.14 26.14
CA GLU A 454 10.17 -56.08 26.43
C GLU A 454 11.23 -56.03 25.32
N GLN A 455 11.57 -54.81 24.88
CA GLN A 455 12.91 -54.29 24.52
C GLN A 455 12.80 -53.01 23.66
N PRO A 456 13.83 -52.15 23.58
CA PRO A 456 14.72 -51.62 24.62
C PRO A 456 14.66 -50.07 24.65
N GLU A 457 15.28 -49.41 25.65
CA GLU A 457 15.57 -47.97 25.57
C GLU A 457 16.37 -47.67 24.29
N GLU A 458 15.74 -47.01 23.30
CA GLU A 458 16.44 -46.47 22.14
C GLU A 458 17.37 -45.35 22.61
N ARG A 459 18.64 -45.72 22.79
CA ARG A 459 19.75 -44.74 22.84
C ARG A 459 19.63 -43.83 21.61
N PRO A 460 19.77 -42.49 21.75
CA PRO A 460 19.75 -41.60 20.61
C PRO A 460 20.84 -42.02 19.63
N ALA A 461 20.44 -42.41 18.41
CA ALA A 461 21.37 -42.78 17.36
C ALA A 461 22.36 -41.62 17.11
N PRO A 462 23.67 -41.88 17.10
CA PRO A 462 24.66 -40.85 16.80
C PRO A 462 24.44 -40.27 15.40
N TRP A 463 24.65 -38.96 15.29
CA TRP A 463 24.63 -38.16 14.07
C TRP A 463 25.31 -38.85 12.86
N PRO A 464 24.70 -38.82 11.65
CA PRO A 464 25.50 -38.93 10.44
C PRO A 464 26.32 -37.64 10.33
N GLN A 465 27.65 -37.74 10.42
CA GLN A 465 28.53 -36.62 10.12
C GLN A 465 28.70 -36.50 8.60
N LEU A 466 28.89 -35.28 8.11
CA LEU A 466 29.27 -35.06 6.71
C LEU A 466 30.63 -35.73 6.50
N PRO A 467 30.76 -36.72 5.60
CA PRO A 467 32.04 -37.34 5.33
C PRO A 467 33.00 -36.32 4.70
N ASP A 468 34.25 -36.33 5.12
CA ASP A 468 35.27 -35.41 4.59
C ASP A 468 35.39 -35.55 3.07
N GLY A 469 35.28 -34.43 2.36
CA GLY A 469 35.41 -34.35 0.90
C GLY A 469 34.13 -34.52 0.09
N VAL A 470 32.95 -34.66 0.72
CA VAL A 470 31.66 -34.78 0.01
C VAL A 470 30.92 -33.43 -0.03
N GLU A 471 30.48 -33.03 -1.22
CA GLU A 471 29.65 -31.83 -1.42
C GLU A 471 28.31 -31.94 -0.66
N VAL A 472 27.95 -30.88 0.06
CA VAL A 472 26.80 -30.86 1.00
C VAL A 472 25.49 -31.25 0.31
N ASN A 473 25.34 -30.86 -0.96
CA ASN A 473 24.16 -31.18 -1.76
C ASN A 473 24.03 -32.66 -2.09
N GLU A 474 25.15 -33.36 -2.28
CA GLU A 474 25.18 -34.78 -2.61
C GLU A 474 24.92 -35.62 -1.36
N TRP A 475 25.51 -35.22 -0.23
CA TRP A 475 25.24 -35.82 1.08
C TRP A 475 23.78 -35.68 1.52
N MET A 476 23.16 -34.51 1.36
CA MET A 476 21.72 -34.34 1.65
C MET A 476 20.83 -35.26 0.82
N ARG A 477 21.22 -35.55 -0.42
CA ARG A 477 20.48 -36.44 -1.33
C ARG A 477 20.65 -37.92 -0.95
N SER A 478 21.79 -38.32 -0.40
CA SER A 478 22.02 -39.71 0.03
C SER A 478 21.29 -40.08 1.32
N LEU A 479 20.89 -39.09 2.15
CA LEU A 479 20.15 -39.34 3.39
C LEU A 479 18.75 -39.92 3.16
N LYS A 480 18.39 -40.95 3.93
CA LYS A 480 17.06 -41.55 3.97
C LYS A 480 16.06 -40.63 4.68
N ARG A 481 14.77 -40.83 4.42
CA ARG A 481 13.69 -39.94 4.90
C ARG A 481 13.65 -39.72 6.42
N HIS A 482 13.97 -40.75 7.21
CA HIS A 482 14.00 -40.65 8.67
C HIS A 482 15.23 -39.88 9.16
N GLU A 483 16.39 -40.08 8.52
CA GLU A 483 17.64 -39.35 8.79
C GLU A 483 17.49 -37.85 8.48
N ARG A 484 16.83 -37.49 7.37
CA ARG A 484 16.50 -36.09 7.06
C ARG A 484 15.58 -35.47 8.11
N ARG A 485 14.58 -36.20 8.61
CA ARG A 485 13.70 -35.69 9.68
C ARG A 485 14.45 -35.50 11.00
N ALA A 486 15.35 -36.41 11.35
CA ALA A 486 16.18 -36.30 12.55
C ALA A 486 17.13 -35.10 12.46
N LEU A 487 17.79 -34.92 11.30
CA LEU A 487 18.63 -33.75 11.01
C LEU A 487 17.85 -32.43 11.15
N MET A 488 16.64 -32.35 10.58
CA MET A 488 15.82 -31.14 10.64
C MET A 488 15.31 -30.82 12.05
N ARG A 489 14.98 -31.84 12.87
CA ARG A 489 14.61 -31.63 14.29
C ARG A 489 15.79 -31.11 15.09
N SER A 490 16.96 -31.72 14.89
CA SER A 490 18.20 -31.27 15.51
C SER A 490 18.55 -29.83 15.18
N LEU A 491 18.51 -29.45 13.89
CA LEU A 491 18.88 -28.08 13.49
C LEU A 491 17.97 -27.07 14.19
N ARG A 492 16.71 -27.43 14.39
CA ARG A 492 15.74 -26.65 15.15
C ARG A 492 16.10 -26.55 16.64
N ASP A 493 16.54 -27.65 17.26
CA ASP A 493 16.90 -27.70 18.68
C ASP A 493 18.29 -27.08 18.96
N LYS A 494 19.26 -27.22 18.05
CA LYS A 494 20.56 -26.54 18.10
C LYS A 494 20.43 -25.04 17.88
N GLN A 495 19.53 -24.60 17.00
CA GLN A 495 19.26 -23.17 16.84
C GLN A 495 18.65 -22.57 18.11
N ALA A 496 17.81 -23.31 18.84
CA ALA A 496 17.25 -22.85 20.12
C ALA A 496 18.30 -22.74 21.25
N LYS A 497 19.34 -23.60 21.26
CA LYS A 497 20.44 -23.54 22.24
C LYS A 497 21.54 -22.55 21.84
N ASN A 498 21.90 -22.47 20.57
CA ASN A 498 22.89 -21.51 20.08
C ASN A 498 22.33 -20.08 20.11
N SER A 499 21.01 -19.87 19.90
CA SER A 499 20.44 -18.51 19.96
C SER A 499 20.35 -17.94 21.37
N SER A 500 20.47 -18.72 22.45
CA SER A 500 20.58 -18.14 23.80
C SER A 500 22.00 -17.74 24.12
N ASP A 501 22.98 -18.58 23.77
CA ASP A 501 24.38 -18.41 24.16
C ASP A 501 25.15 -17.50 23.19
N GLU A 502 24.92 -17.61 21.88
CA GLU A 502 25.50 -16.68 20.90
C GLU A 502 24.85 -15.31 21.02
N MET A 503 23.55 -15.18 21.31
CA MET A 503 22.93 -13.85 21.42
C MET A 503 23.44 -13.05 22.62
N GLN A 504 23.89 -13.71 23.70
CA GLN A 504 24.57 -13.07 24.83
C GLN A 504 26.04 -12.70 24.52
N SER A 505 26.77 -13.56 23.80
CA SER A 505 28.16 -13.30 23.39
C SER A 505 28.28 -12.24 22.28
N TRP A 506 27.37 -12.28 21.30
CA TRP A 506 27.33 -11.40 20.13
C TRP A 506 26.89 -9.97 20.49
N THR A 507 25.98 -9.82 21.47
CA THR A 507 25.61 -8.51 22.02
C THR A 507 26.73 -7.87 22.86
N GLN A 508 27.60 -8.66 23.51
CA GLN A 508 28.77 -8.13 24.21
C GLN A 508 29.90 -7.72 23.26
N SER A 509 30.16 -8.49 22.20
CA SER A 509 31.24 -8.19 21.24
C SER A 509 30.96 -6.96 20.36
N ARG A 510 29.69 -6.61 20.10
CA ARG A 510 29.33 -5.42 19.29
C ARG A 510 29.28 -4.11 20.09
N LYS A 511 29.34 -4.16 21.43
CA LYS A 511 29.51 -2.96 22.27
C LYS A 511 30.93 -2.37 22.22
N GLN A 512 31.88 -3.00 21.51
CA GLN A 512 33.28 -2.57 21.43
C GLN A 512 33.69 -1.89 20.11
N GLN A 513 32.75 -1.34 19.34
CA GLN A 513 33.06 -0.20 18.46
C GLN A 513 32.19 0.96 18.89
N ARG A 514 32.77 1.86 19.70
CA ARG A 514 32.20 3.19 19.93
C ARG A 514 32.18 3.92 18.59
N PRO A 515 31.01 4.32 18.05
CA PRO A 515 30.99 5.47 17.15
C PRO A 515 31.50 6.68 17.94
N LEU A 516 32.17 7.61 17.26
CA LEU A 516 32.41 8.95 17.79
C LEU A 516 31.08 9.52 18.33
N PRO A 517 31.07 10.24 19.46
CA PRO A 517 29.83 10.67 20.09
C PRO A 517 29.01 11.50 19.10
N ASP A 518 27.84 10.98 18.74
CA ASP A 518 26.90 11.64 17.85
C ASP A 518 26.17 12.73 18.66
N ASN A 519 26.51 13.99 18.41
CA ASN A 519 25.87 15.14 19.07
C ASN A 519 24.34 15.18 18.83
N HIS A 520 23.81 14.37 17.90
CA HIS A 520 22.39 14.28 17.59
C HIS A 520 21.61 13.22 18.40
N GLU A 521 22.25 12.13 18.84
CA GLU A 521 21.67 11.24 19.86
C GLU A 521 21.60 11.95 21.21
N LEU A 522 22.59 12.81 21.52
CA LEU A 522 22.57 13.68 22.69
C LEU A 522 21.39 14.65 22.64
N LEU A 523 21.08 15.26 21.49
CA LEU A 523 19.86 16.05 21.33
C LEU A 523 18.59 15.19 21.50
N ALA A 524 18.50 14.03 20.85
CA ALA A 524 17.33 13.15 21.00
C ALA A 524 17.16 12.59 22.43
N LYS A 525 18.22 12.60 23.23
CA LYS A 525 18.24 12.19 24.64
C LYS A 525 17.97 13.36 25.59
N GLU A 526 18.54 14.54 25.33
CA GLU A 526 18.18 15.81 26.00
C GLU A 526 16.69 16.12 25.83
N TRP A 527 16.12 15.85 24.66
CA TRP A 527 14.69 16.01 24.41
C TRP A 527 13.81 15.00 25.16
N ARG A 528 14.36 13.83 25.53
CA ARG A 528 13.68 12.84 26.39
C ARG A 528 13.82 13.18 27.87
N GLU A 529 14.99 13.61 28.31
CA GLU A 529 15.29 13.96 29.71
C GLU A 529 14.62 15.29 30.13
N SER A 530 14.37 16.23 29.20
CA SER A 530 13.63 17.47 29.49
C SER A 530 12.10 17.33 29.44
N ALA A 531 11.55 16.22 28.95
CA ALA A 531 10.11 15.97 28.95
C ALA A 531 9.58 15.46 30.32
N GLU A 532 10.48 15.19 31.27
CA GLU A 532 10.17 14.74 32.64
C GLU A 532 10.36 15.84 33.71
N SER A 533 10.68 17.08 33.30
CA SER A 533 10.65 18.29 34.15
C SER A 533 9.49 19.19 33.76
#